data_AF-A0A1F2F6F0-F1
#
_entry.id   AF-A0A1F2F6F0-F1
#
_cell.length_a   1.000
_cell.length_b   1.000
_cell.length_c   1.000
_cell.angle_alpha   90.00
_cell.angle_beta   90.00
_cell.angle_gamma   90.00
#
_symmetry.space_group_name_H-M   'P 1'
#
loop_
_entity.id
_entity.type
_entity.pdbx_description
1 polymer ?
#
loop_
_entity_poly.entity_id
_entity_poly.type
_entity_poly.pdbx_seq_one_letter_code
_entity_poly.pdbx_strand_id
1 'polypeptide(L)'
;MSTTTMVVLLGRQFRALRASWATWALVGAAVFFAVLSPVTARYLPEILGGIIGGDQMIPIDVSALPDPTPADAWAQWASNLTQLIIVIVAVVAASAVSADVARGTAAPILARGVSRTGLWASAFTAVAVTVCIVAVASTALVIAVTSLLFDGISASGIAAPVTGTALWLLFALSVIAVTMAASGAGASSLGAAAAGIAYFAMMAVAGMWPPLMEWSPAGVLAAKDASAEPGAIGVTIAVIAAAIALGIASFNRKEL
;
A
#
# COMPACT_ATOMS: atom_id res chain seq x y z
N MET A 1 -6.51 -17.36 -24.26
CA MET A 1 -6.05 -16.02 -24.67
C MET A 1 -4.58 -16.13 -25.05
N SER A 2 -4.15 -15.58 -26.19
CA SER A 2 -2.73 -15.67 -26.60
C SER A 2 -1.85 -14.79 -25.71
N THR A 3 -0.57 -15.14 -25.59
CA THR A 3 0.43 -14.36 -24.84
C THR A 3 0.53 -12.92 -25.36
N THR A 4 0.47 -12.74 -26.68
CA THR A 4 0.50 -11.43 -27.34
C THR A 4 -0.67 -10.53 -26.91
N THR A 5 -1.88 -11.07 -26.84
CA THR A 5 -3.06 -10.31 -26.37
C THR A 5 -2.91 -9.88 -24.91
N MET A 6 -2.35 -10.74 -24.05
CA MET A 6 -2.10 -10.41 -22.64
C MET A 6 -1.11 -9.26 -22.49
N VAL A 7 0.00 -9.28 -23.24
CA VAL A 7 1.03 -8.23 -23.20
C VAL A 7 0.46 -6.88 -23.65
N VAL A 8 -0.31 -6.85 -24.74
CA VAL A 8 -0.95 -5.62 -25.24
C VAL A 8 -1.95 -5.06 -24.22
N LEU A 9 -2.72 -5.95 -23.59
CA LEU A 9 -3.71 -5.57 -22.57
C LEU A 9 -3.03 -5.00 -21.32
N LEU A 10 -1.97 -5.64 -20.81
CA LEU A 10 -1.18 -5.10 -19.70
C LEU A 10 -0.58 -3.73 -20.03
N GLY A 11 -0.02 -3.58 -21.25
CA GLY A 11 0.50 -2.28 -21.71
C GLY A 11 -0.57 -1.19 -21.72
N ARG A 12 -1.83 -1.52 -22.03
CA ARG A 12 -2.97 -0.61 -21.90
C ARG A 12 -3.25 -0.27 -20.43
N GLN A 13 -3.27 -1.25 -19.54
CA GLN A 13 -3.53 -1.01 -18.11
C GLN A 13 -2.48 -0.08 -17.49
N PHE A 14 -1.20 -0.28 -17.81
CA PHE A 14 -0.14 0.62 -17.35
C PHE A 14 -0.26 2.04 -17.93
N ARG A 15 -0.70 2.20 -19.18
CA ARG A 15 -0.99 3.54 -19.73
C ARG A 15 -2.14 4.22 -18.98
N ALA A 16 -3.20 3.47 -18.66
CA ALA A 16 -4.32 3.99 -17.89
C ALA A 16 -3.89 4.40 -16.47
N LEU A 17 -3.08 3.59 -15.79
CA LEU A 17 -2.54 3.92 -14.47
C LEU A 17 -1.63 5.15 -14.50
N ARG A 18 -0.75 5.29 -15.51
CA ARG A 18 0.11 6.48 -15.65
C ARG A 18 -0.65 7.78 -15.93
N ALA A 19 -1.83 7.68 -16.55
CA ALA A 19 -2.70 8.83 -16.77
C ALA A 19 -3.59 9.16 -15.55
N SER A 20 -3.62 8.29 -14.53
CA SER A 20 -4.43 8.49 -13.33
C SER A 20 -3.74 9.40 -12.33
N TRP A 21 -4.45 10.44 -11.86
CA TRP A 21 -3.97 11.34 -10.81
C TRP A 21 -3.67 10.57 -9.51
N ALA A 22 -4.44 9.52 -9.19
CA ALA A 22 -4.27 8.75 -7.96
C ALA A 22 -2.93 8.00 -7.94
N THR A 23 -2.45 7.55 -9.11
CA THR A 23 -1.12 6.93 -9.22
C THR A 23 -0.01 7.93 -8.94
N TRP A 24 -0.15 9.18 -9.41
CA TRP A 24 0.82 10.23 -9.11
C TRP A 24 0.73 10.73 -7.67
N ALA A 25 -0.47 10.74 -7.07
CA ALA A 25 -0.62 10.96 -5.64
C ALA A 25 0.08 9.86 -4.83
N LEU A 26 -0.02 8.59 -5.25
CA LEU A 26 0.69 7.47 -4.63
C LEU A 26 2.21 7.65 -4.72
N VAL A 27 2.74 7.95 -5.91
CA VAL A 27 4.18 8.20 -6.11
C VAL A 27 4.65 9.39 -5.26
N GLY A 28 3.93 10.51 -5.34
CA GLY A 28 4.26 11.74 -4.61
C GLY A 28 4.26 11.53 -3.09
N ALA A 29 3.22 10.91 -2.55
CA ALA A 29 3.14 10.60 -1.12
C ALA A 29 4.25 9.63 -0.67
N ALA A 30 4.50 8.57 -1.45
CA ALA A 30 5.55 7.60 -1.12
C ALA A 30 6.94 8.24 -1.12
N VAL A 31 7.27 9.08 -2.11
CA VAL A 31 8.53 9.82 -2.16
C VAL A 31 8.62 10.83 -1.02
N PHE A 32 7.55 11.60 -0.79
CA PHE A 32 7.48 12.59 0.27
C PHE A 32 7.76 11.96 1.64
N PHE A 33 7.05 10.89 2.00
CA PHE A 33 7.24 10.22 3.29
C PHE A 33 8.55 9.45 3.40
N ALA A 34 9.08 8.91 2.29
CA ALA A 34 10.39 8.27 2.29
C ALA A 34 11.52 9.27 2.60
N VAL A 35 11.41 10.52 2.16
CA VAL A 35 12.37 11.58 2.50
C VAL A 35 12.08 12.20 3.86
N LEU A 36 10.80 12.43 4.17
CA LEU A 36 10.40 13.12 5.39
C LEU A 36 10.68 12.29 6.65
N SER A 37 10.54 10.95 6.59
CA SER A 37 10.69 10.09 7.77
C SER A 37 12.10 10.17 8.37
N PRO A 38 13.20 10.02 7.60
CA PRO A 38 14.54 10.14 8.17
C PRO A 38 14.89 11.57 8.58
N VAL A 39 14.43 12.57 7.83
CA VAL A 39 14.64 14.00 8.17
C VAL A 39 13.98 14.33 9.51
N THR A 40 12.73 13.94 9.68
CA THR A 40 11.99 14.22 10.92
C THR A 40 12.57 13.43 12.08
N ALA A 41 12.92 12.15 11.87
CA ALA A 41 13.58 11.35 12.90
C ALA A 41 14.90 12.00 13.37
N ARG A 42 15.74 12.46 12.45
CA ARG A 42 17.06 13.03 12.77
C ARG A 42 16.97 14.38 13.48
N TYR A 43 16.03 15.24 13.06
CA TYR A 43 15.94 16.63 13.50
C TYR A 43 14.83 16.89 14.52
N LEU A 44 14.16 15.85 15.03
CA LEU A 44 13.08 15.99 16.00
C LEU A 44 13.50 16.80 17.24
N PRO A 45 14.69 16.55 17.87
CA PRO A 45 15.11 17.33 19.03
C PRO A 45 15.31 18.82 18.71
N GLU A 46 15.92 19.15 17.56
CA GLU A 46 16.15 20.54 17.15
C GLU A 46 14.84 21.26 16.80
N ILE A 47 13.89 20.58 16.15
CA ILE A 47 12.56 21.11 15.85
C ILE A 47 11.82 21.45 17.15
N LEU A 48 11.82 20.53 18.12
CA LEU A 48 11.17 20.74 19.41
C LEU A 48 11.87 21.86 20.19
N GLY A 49 13.20 21.88 20.22
CA GLY A 49 13.99 22.94 20.86
C GLY A 49 13.69 24.33 20.29
N GLY A 50 13.51 24.44 18.96
CA GLY A 50 13.15 25.69 18.30
C GLY A 50 11.73 26.18 18.58
N ILE A 51 10.78 25.27 18.80
CA ILE A 51 9.38 25.59 19.13
C ILE A 51 9.24 25.99 20.61
N ILE A 52 9.94 25.28 21.51
CA ILE A 52 9.85 25.47 22.96
C ILE A 52 10.67 26.69 23.42
N GLY A 53 11.77 27.03 22.73
CA GLY A 53 12.63 28.16 23.06
C GLY A 53 12.04 29.56 22.82
N GLY A 54 10.81 29.68 22.32
CA GLY A 54 10.12 30.97 22.14
C GLY A 54 9.03 31.18 23.18
N ASP A 55 9.31 31.96 24.25
CA ASP A 55 8.40 32.54 25.27
C ASP A 55 7.25 31.67 25.85
N GLN A 56 7.12 30.40 25.50
CA GLN A 56 6.06 29.51 25.94
C GLN A 56 6.60 28.53 26.98
N MET A 57 6.07 28.66 28.20
CA MET A 57 6.34 27.86 29.40
C MET A 57 5.90 26.39 29.26
N ILE A 58 6.43 25.64 28.29
CA ILE A 58 6.29 24.18 28.26
C ILE A 58 7.60 23.57 28.76
N PRO A 59 7.64 22.93 29.95
CA PRO A 59 8.85 22.37 30.53
C PRO A 59 9.12 20.99 29.91
N ILE A 60 9.41 20.94 28.62
CA ILE A 60 9.97 19.75 28.00
C ILE A 60 11.48 19.94 27.97
N ASP A 61 12.17 19.15 28.81
CA ASP A 61 13.62 19.08 28.79
C ASP A 61 14.08 18.34 27.53
N VAL A 62 14.46 19.10 26.50
CA VAL A 62 14.97 18.55 25.24
C VAL A 62 16.25 17.75 25.43
N SER A 63 16.98 17.94 26.54
CA SER A 63 18.16 17.14 26.88
C SER A 63 17.82 15.76 27.45
N ALA A 64 16.55 15.54 27.82
CA ALA A 64 16.03 14.25 28.25
C ALA A 64 15.46 13.40 27.10
N LEU A 65 15.42 13.91 25.87
CA LEU A 65 15.03 13.13 24.70
C LEU A 65 16.10 12.08 24.37
N PRO A 66 15.70 10.84 24.03
CA PRO A 66 16.63 9.84 23.51
C PRO A 66 17.34 10.37 22.26
N ASP A 67 18.60 9.96 22.07
CA ASP A 67 19.33 10.28 20.86
C ASP A 67 18.61 9.72 19.62
N PRO A 68 18.43 10.50 18.54
CA PRO A 68 17.83 10.04 17.31
C PRO A 68 18.51 8.80 16.74
N THR A 69 17.73 7.81 16.33
CA THR A 69 18.25 6.56 15.76
C THR A 69 17.70 6.29 14.35
N PRO A 70 18.39 5.48 13.53
CA PRO A 70 17.84 4.98 12.27
C PRO A 70 16.51 4.21 12.45
N ALA A 71 16.32 3.56 13.61
CA ALA A 71 15.09 2.82 13.91
C ALA A 71 13.86 3.74 13.97
N ASP A 72 14.03 4.98 14.41
CA ASP A 72 12.96 5.98 14.43
C ASP A 72 12.51 6.33 13.00
N ALA A 73 13.47 6.45 12.07
CA ALA A 73 13.17 6.67 10.66
C ALA A 73 12.40 5.50 10.04
N TRP A 74 12.79 4.25 10.36
CA TRP A 74 12.10 3.04 9.89
C TRP A 74 10.69 2.95 10.46
N ALA A 75 10.50 3.25 11.74
CA ALA A 75 9.20 3.23 12.39
C ALA A 75 8.25 4.28 11.79
N GLN A 76 8.75 5.50 11.54
CA GLN A 76 7.99 6.55 10.86
C GLN A 76 7.61 6.14 9.43
N TRP A 77 8.54 5.54 8.67
CA TRP A 77 8.27 5.02 7.34
C TRP A 77 7.18 3.93 7.34
N ALA A 78 7.28 2.96 8.23
CA ALA A 78 6.29 1.89 8.39
C ALA A 78 4.90 2.45 8.78
N SER A 79 4.85 3.47 9.64
CA SER A 79 3.61 4.15 10.00
C SER A 79 2.98 4.86 8.79
N ASN A 80 3.78 5.57 7.99
CA ASN A 80 3.29 6.26 6.80
C ASN A 80 2.78 5.28 5.73
N LEU A 81 3.47 4.14 5.55
CA LEU A 81 3.01 3.05 4.71
C LEU A 81 1.63 2.52 5.15
N THR A 82 1.52 2.16 6.43
CA THR A 82 0.33 1.49 6.99
C THR A 82 -0.87 2.40 7.16
N GLN A 83 -0.69 3.71 7.34
CA GLN A 83 -1.81 4.63 7.61
C GLN A 83 -2.21 5.47 6.39
N LEU A 84 -1.22 6.06 5.70
CA LEU A 84 -1.50 7.06 4.67
C LEU A 84 -1.42 6.46 3.27
N ILE A 85 -0.33 5.74 2.97
CA ILE A 85 -0.10 5.20 1.63
C ILE A 85 -1.10 4.09 1.30
N ILE A 86 -1.49 3.25 2.28
CA ILE A 86 -2.47 2.17 2.07
C ILE A 86 -3.83 2.69 1.57
N VAL A 87 -4.26 3.86 2.04
CA VAL A 87 -5.53 4.48 1.64
C VAL A 87 -5.45 4.90 0.17
N ILE A 88 -4.33 5.48 -0.24
CA ILE A 88 -4.10 5.86 -1.65
C ILE A 88 -4.04 4.60 -2.54
N VAL A 89 -3.44 3.51 -2.05
CA VAL A 89 -3.44 2.20 -2.76
C VAL A 89 -4.87 1.73 -3.04
N ALA A 90 -5.79 1.83 -2.07
CA ALA A 90 -7.20 1.50 -2.28
C ALA A 90 -7.83 2.40 -3.37
N VAL A 91 -7.54 3.70 -3.39
CA VAL A 91 -8.05 4.61 -4.44
C VAL A 91 -7.52 4.26 -5.84
N VAL A 92 -6.23 3.91 -5.95
CA VAL A 92 -5.61 3.46 -7.21
C VAL A 92 -6.27 2.17 -7.71
N ALA A 93 -6.41 1.18 -6.82
CA ALA A 93 -7.02 -0.10 -7.14
C ALA A 93 -8.50 0.02 -7.54
N ALA A 94 -9.25 0.90 -6.88
CA ALA A 94 -10.67 1.07 -7.10
C ALA A 94 -11.01 1.42 -8.54
N SER A 95 -10.21 2.30 -9.16
CA SER A 95 -10.45 2.84 -10.50
C SER A 95 -9.97 1.91 -11.63
N ALA A 96 -9.30 0.80 -11.32
CA ALA A 96 -8.65 -0.04 -12.33
C ALA A 96 -9.66 -0.76 -13.26
N VAL A 97 -10.84 -1.14 -12.75
CA VAL A 97 -11.91 -1.79 -13.53
C VAL A 97 -13.18 -0.95 -13.58
N SER A 98 -13.61 -0.38 -12.46
CA SER A 98 -14.84 0.45 -12.40
C SER A 98 -14.80 1.62 -13.38
N ALA A 99 -13.64 2.22 -13.62
CA ALA A 99 -13.52 3.37 -14.50
C ALA A 99 -13.66 2.97 -15.98
N ASP A 100 -13.26 1.76 -16.36
CA ASP A 100 -13.48 1.24 -17.71
C ASP A 100 -14.94 0.86 -17.94
N VAL A 101 -15.63 0.37 -16.90
CA VAL A 101 -17.08 0.15 -16.97
C VAL A 101 -17.83 1.48 -17.03
N ALA A 102 -17.50 2.44 -16.17
CA ALA A 102 -18.18 3.74 -16.10
C ALA A 102 -18.02 4.57 -17.39
N ARG A 103 -16.85 4.47 -18.06
CA ARG A 103 -16.60 5.15 -19.34
C ARG A 103 -17.14 4.39 -20.55
N GLY A 104 -17.76 3.21 -20.36
CA GLY A 104 -18.22 2.36 -21.47
C GLY A 104 -17.09 1.77 -22.32
N THR A 105 -15.83 1.82 -21.86
CA THR A 105 -14.68 1.29 -22.63
C THR A 105 -14.54 -0.22 -22.46
N ALA A 106 -15.13 -0.82 -21.44
CA ALA A 106 -15.10 -2.27 -21.21
C ALA A 106 -15.71 -3.08 -22.37
N ALA A 107 -16.90 -2.71 -22.86
CA ALA A 107 -17.58 -3.47 -23.92
C ALA A 107 -16.79 -3.51 -25.25
N PRO A 108 -16.27 -2.40 -25.78
CA PRO A 108 -15.41 -2.42 -26.97
C PRO A 108 -14.12 -3.23 -26.81
N ILE A 109 -13.56 -3.34 -25.61
CA ILE A 109 -12.38 -4.16 -25.34
C ILE A 109 -12.72 -5.64 -25.40
N LEU A 110 -13.84 -6.03 -24.77
CA LEU A 110 -14.32 -7.41 -24.77
C LEU A 110 -14.71 -7.87 -26.19
N ALA A 111 -15.27 -6.97 -27.00
CA ALA A 111 -15.59 -7.23 -28.41
C ALA A 111 -14.36 -7.60 -29.27
N ARG A 112 -13.13 -7.25 -28.83
CA ARG A 112 -11.87 -7.61 -29.51
C ARG A 112 -11.33 -8.99 -29.13
N GLY A 113 -12.16 -9.87 -28.55
CA GLY A 113 -11.79 -11.24 -28.21
C GLY A 113 -10.99 -11.38 -26.89
N VAL A 114 -11.00 -10.35 -26.05
CA VAL A 114 -10.41 -10.41 -24.69
C VAL A 114 -11.43 -11.03 -23.74
N SER A 115 -11.00 -12.02 -22.94
CA SER A 115 -11.88 -12.60 -21.93
C SER A 115 -12.10 -11.64 -20.76
N ARG A 116 -13.29 -11.70 -20.14
CA ARG A 116 -13.61 -10.92 -18.93
C ARG A 116 -12.61 -11.16 -17.79
N THR A 117 -12.24 -12.42 -17.55
CA THR A 117 -11.15 -12.79 -16.64
C THR A 117 -9.82 -12.14 -17.04
N GLY A 118 -9.46 -12.12 -18.32
CA GLY A 118 -8.23 -11.49 -18.80
C GLY A 118 -8.21 -9.98 -18.55
N LEU A 119 -9.34 -9.31 -18.76
CA LEU A 119 -9.49 -7.88 -18.46
C LEU A 119 -9.33 -7.58 -16.98
N TRP A 120 -10.02 -8.31 -16.11
CA TRP A 120 -9.91 -8.13 -14.66
C TRP A 120 -8.52 -8.48 -14.13
N ALA A 121 -7.97 -9.64 -14.52
CA ALA A 121 -6.66 -10.11 -14.05
C ALA A 121 -5.52 -9.20 -14.52
N SER A 122 -5.56 -8.71 -15.76
CA SER A 122 -4.56 -7.75 -16.25
C SER A 122 -4.61 -6.42 -15.48
N ALA A 123 -5.80 -5.94 -15.12
CA ALA A 123 -5.95 -4.74 -14.30
C ALA A 123 -5.36 -4.96 -12.90
N PHE A 124 -5.67 -6.10 -12.27
CA PHE A 124 -5.14 -6.47 -10.96
C PHE A 124 -3.62 -6.55 -10.97
N THR A 125 -3.06 -7.26 -11.94
CA THR A 125 -1.60 -7.38 -12.11
C THR A 125 -0.95 -6.02 -12.32
N ALA A 126 -1.53 -5.14 -13.15
CA ALA A 126 -0.97 -3.82 -13.39
C ALA A 126 -0.94 -2.97 -12.10
N VAL A 127 -2.03 -2.97 -11.32
CA VAL A 127 -2.08 -2.26 -10.03
C VAL A 127 -1.07 -2.84 -9.04
N ALA A 128 -1.05 -4.16 -8.87
CA ALA A 128 -0.13 -4.85 -7.96
C ALA A 128 1.34 -4.55 -8.30
N VAL A 129 1.70 -4.61 -9.58
CA VAL A 129 3.06 -4.29 -10.05
C VAL A 129 3.39 -2.81 -9.83
N THR A 130 2.47 -1.89 -10.14
CA THR A 130 2.70 -0.45 -9.90
C THR A 130 2.92 -0.16 -8.42
N VAL A 131 2.10 -0.71 -7.52
CA VAL A 131 2.26 -0.52 -6.07
C VAL A 131 3.58 -1.14 -5.57
N CYS A 132 3.94 -2.33 -6.06
CA CYS A 132 5.22 -2.97 -5.75
C CYS A 132 6.42 -2.11 -6.17
N ILE A 133 6.43 -1.59 -7.41
CA ILE A 133 7.51 -0.71 -7.90
C ILE A 133 7.63 0.55 -7.04
N VAL A 134 6.50 1.21 -6.73
CA VAL A 134 6.51 2.41 -5.89
C VAL A 134 7.06 2.10 -4.51
N ALA A 135 6.60 1.02 -3.87
CA ALA A 135 7.03 0.62 -2.53
C ALA A 135 8.51 0.24 -2.46
N VAL A 136 9.03 -0.49 -3.45
CA VAL A 136 10.45 -0.85 -3.51
C VAL A 136 11.30 0.40 -3.75
N ALA A 137 10.90 1.28 -4.68
CA ALA A 137 11.64 2.51 -4.96
C ALA A 137 11.65 3.47 -3.76
N SER A 138 10.52 3.64 -3.08
CA SER A 138 10.44 4.49 -1.88
C SER A 138 11.16 3.88 -0.69
N THR A 139 11.17 2.55 -0.56
CA THR A 139 11.97 1.86 0.47
C THR A 139 13.47 2.03 0.22
N ALA A 140 13.91 1.93 -1.03
CA ALA A 140 15.29 2.24 -1.39
C ALA A 140 15.64 3.71 -1.09
N LEU A 141 14.70 4.64 -1.35
CA LEU A 141 14.89 6.05 -1.07
C LEU A 141 14.99 6.34 0.44
N VAL A 142 14.11 5.77 1.27
CA VAL A 142 14.22 5.96 2.73
C VAL A 142 15.53 5.38 3.25
N ILE A 143 15.98 4.22 2.74
CA ILE A 143 17.26 3.63 3.10
C ILE A 143 18.43 4.56 2.73
N ALA A 144 18.39 5.12 1.52
CA ALA A 144 19.42 6.05 1.06
C ALA A 144 19.46 7.33 1.92
N VAL A 145 18.31 7.94 2.19
CA VAL A 145 18.25 9.19 2.98
C VAL A 145 18.66 8.93 4.43
N THR A 146 18.21 7.85 5.07
CA THR A 146 18.66 7.50 6.43
C THR A 146 20.17 7.28 6.47
N SER A 147 20.74 6.58 5.48
CA SER A 147 22.21 6.37 5.39
C SER A 147 23.01 7.66 5.19
N LEU A 148 22.39 8.73 4.71
CA LEU A 148 23.03 10.05 4.58
C LEU A 148 22.93 10.88 5.87
N LEU A 149 21.94 10.63 6.71
CA LEU A 149 21.65 11.41 7.92
C LEU A 149 22.18 10.77 9.21
N PHE A 150 22.39 9.46 9.21
CA PHE A 150 22.83 8.68 10.36
C PHE A 150 24.08 7.87 10.02
N ASP A 151 25.08 7.94 10.90
CA ASP A 151 26.30 7.13 10.80
C ASP A 151 26.08 5.71 11.34
N GLY A 152 26.90 4.76 10.87
CA GLY A 152 27.00 3.43 11.49
C GLY A 152 25.83 2.48 11.24
N ILE A 153 25.04 2.68 10.17
CA ILE A 153 23.96 1.77 9.81
C ILE A 153 24.53 0.39 9.44
N SER A 154 24.19 -0.61 10.26
CA SER A 154 24.56 -2.00 10.01
C SER A 154 23.69 -2.63 8.92
N ALA A 155 24.21 -3.67 8.26
CA ALA A 155 23.43 -4.43 7.27
C ALA A 155 22.15 -5.04 7.88
N SER A 156 22.19 -5.46 9.15
CA SER A 156 21.00 -5.92 9.88
C SER A 156 20.00 -4.78 10.14
N GLY A 157 20.48 -3.54 10.30
CA GLY A 157 19.63 -2.35 10.41
C GLY A 157 18.85 -2.03 9.13
N ILE A 158 19.37 -2.39 7.96
CA ILE A 158 18.68 -2.21 6.66
C ILE A 158 17.62 -3.30 6.42
N ALA A 159 17.74 -4.45 7.08
CA ALA A 159 16.77 -5.52 6.90
C ALA A 159 15.36 -5.11 7.32
N ALA A 160 15.22 -4.35 8.42
CA ALA A 160 13.94 -3.94 8.97
C ALA A 160 13.01 -3.18 7.98
N PRO A 161 13.45 -2.09 7.31
CA PRO A 161 12.60 -1.42 6.32
C PRO A 161 12.30 -2.31 5.10
N VAL A 162 13.20 -3.23 4.72
CA VAL A 162 12.98 -4.15 3.59
C VAL A 162 11.92 -5.20 3.93
N THR A 163 12.07 -5.90 5.06
CA THR A 163 11.12 -6.94 5.50
C THR A 163 9.79 -6.33 5.92
N GLY A 164 9.80 -5.16 6.56
CA GLY A 164 8.61 -4.40 6.91
C GLY A 164 7.80 -4.00 5.66
N THR A 165 8.46 -3.46 4.64
CA THR A 165 7.80 -3.16 3.36
C THR A 165 7.29 -4.43 2.67
N ALA A 166 8.01 -5.55 2.74
CA ALA A 166 7.56 -6.81 2.14
C ALA A 166 6.26 -7.34 2.79
N LEU A 167 6.17 -7.31 4.13
CA LEU A 167 4.94 -7.65 4.86
C LEU A 167 3.83 -6.65 4.56
N TRP A 168 4.13 -5.36 4.55
CA TRP A 168 3.18 -4.34 4.15
C TRP A 168 2.66 -4.54 2.72
N LEU A 169 3.51 -4.95 1.77
CA LEU A 169 3.10 -5.26 0.40
C LEU A 169 2.15 -6.45 0.35
N LEU A 170 2.38 -7.48 1.17
CA LEU A 170 1.44 -8.60 1.30
C LEU A 170 0.07 -8.09 1.81
N PHE A 171 0.06 -7.24 2.84
CA PHE A 171 -1.18 -6.64 3.31
C PHE A 171 -1.83 -5.74 2.24
N ALA A 172 -1.06 -4.90 1.54
CA ALA A 172 -1.52 -4.04 0.46
C ALA A 172 -2.14 -4.84 -0.69
N LEU A 173 -1.59 -6.00 -1.04
CA LEU A 173 -2.21 -6.92 -2.01
C LEU A 173 -3.59 -7.40 -1.55
N SER A 174 -3.80 -7.64 -0.25
CA SER A 174 -5.13 -7.98 0.27
C SER A 174 -6.12 -6.81 0.15
N VAL A 175 -5.67 -5.58 0.41
CA VAL A 175 -6.47 -4.36 0.22
C VAL A 175 -6.83 -4.17 -1.26
N ILE A 176 -5.86 -4.33 -2.18
CA ILE A 176 -6.09 -4.27 -3.63
C ILE A 176 -7.11 -5.33 -4.05
N ALA A 177 -6.96 -6.57 -3.58
CA ALA A 177 -7.86 -7.67 -3.93
C ALA A 177 -9.30 -7.42 -3.46
N VAL A 178 -9.50 -6.99 -2.21
CA VAL A 178 -10.83 -6.65 -1.68
C VAL A 178 -11.45 -5.47 -2.43
N THR A 179 -10.67 -4.43 -2.68
CA THR A 179 -11.09 -3.24 -3.45
C THR A 179 -11.55 -3.63 -4.85
N MET A 180 -10.76 -4.44 -5.55
CA MET A 180 -11.05 -4.87 -6.91
C MET A 180 -12.16 -5.94 -6.97
N ALA A 181 -12.37 -6.70 -5.90
CA ALA A 181 -13.52 -7.58 -5.77
C ALA A 181 -14.83 -6.76 -5.74
N ALA A 182 -14.88 -5.69 -4.95
CA ALA A 182 -16.01 -4.77 -4.93
C ALA A 182 -16.23 -4.08 -6.29
N SER A 183 -15.14 -3.63 -6.94
CA SER A 183 -15.17 -3.07 -8.30
C SER A 183 -15.73 -4.07 -9.33
N GLY A 184 -15.29 -5.34 -9.25
CA GLY A 184 -15.78 -6.44 -10.08
C GLY A 184 -17.25 -6.76 -9.85
N ALA A 185 -17.73 -6.66 -8.61
CA ALA A 185 -19.14 -6.78 -8.23
C ALA A 185 -20.01 -5.58 -8.66
N GLY A 186 -19.40 -4.55 -9.23
CA GLY A 186 -20.10 -3.42 -9.83
C GLY A 186 -20.23 -2.18 -8.96
N ALA A 187 -19.50 -2.11 -7.85
CA ALA A 187 -19.35 -0.86 -7.12
C ALA A 187 -18.78 0.25 -8.02
N SER A 188 -19.20 1.48 -7.77
CA SER A 188 -18.55 2.68 -8.34
C SER A 188 -17.10 2.77 -7.88
N SER A 189 -16.27 3.60 -8.53
CA SER A 189 -14.89 3.82 -8.07
C SER A 189 -14.84 4.27 -6.60
N LEU A 190 -15.78 5.12 -6.17
CA LEU A 190 -15.87 5.54 -4.77
C LEU A 190 -16.27 4.37 -3.86
N GLY A 191 -17.28 3.57 -4.25
CA GLY A 191 -17.73 2.42 -3.46
C GLY A 191 -16.67 1.32 -3.34
N ALA A 192 -15.91 1.07 -4.41
CA ALA A 192 -14.80 0.13 -4.39
C ALA A 192 -13.67 0.62 -3.46
N ALA A 193 -13.30 1.91 -3.55
CA ALA A 193 -12.30 2.49 -2.64
C ALA A 193 -12.76 2.41 -1.18
N ALA A 194 -14.02 2.73 -0.91
CA ALA A 194 -14.62 2.62 0.42
C ALA A 194 -14.56 1.18 0.96
N ALA A 195 -14.78 0.16 0.13
CA ALA A 195 -14.64 -1.24 0.55
C ALA A 195 -13.20 -1.59 0.97
N GLY A 196 -12.20 -1.15 0.21
CA GLY A 196 -10.78 -1.33 0.57
C GLY A 196 -10.40 -0.62 1.86
N ILE A 197 -10.83 0.63 2.02
CA ILE A 197 -10.57 1.45 3.21
C ILE A 197 -11.29 0.87 4.44
N ALA A 198 -12.54 0.42 4.28
CA ALA A 198 -13.29 -0.23 5.35
C ALA A 198 -12.64 -1.55 5.79
N TYR A 199 -12.15 -2.33 4.84
CA TYR A 199 -11.37 -3.54 5.15
C TYR A 199 -10.08 -3.20 5.91
N PHE A 200 -9.33 -2.18 5.49
CA PHE A 200 -8.17 -1.69 6.23
C PHE A 200 -8.55 -1.28 7.66
N ALA A 201 -9.58 -0.46 7.84
CA ALA A 201 -10.03 -0.01 9.16
C ALA A 201 -10.47 -1.19 10.05
N MET A 202 -11.18 -2.15 9.48
CA MET A 202 -11.58 -3.38 10.18
C MET A 202 -10.37 -4.20 10.64
N MET A 203 -9.32 -4.30 9.81
CA MET A 203 -8.08 -4.98 10.18
C MET A 203 -7.27 -4.20 11.23
N ALA A 204 -7.26 -2.88 11.18
CA ALA A 204 -6.63 -2.04 12.21
C ALA A 204 -7.31 -2.24 13.58
N VAL A 205 -8.65 -2.28 13.60
CA VAL A 205 -9.42 -2.59 14.82
C VAL A 205 -9.20 -4.04 15.26
N ALA A 206 -9.23 -5.01 14.34
CA ALA A 206 -8.98 -6.42 14.65
C ALA A 206 -7.60 -6.65 15.31
N GLY A 207 -6.58 -5.86 14.94
CA GLY A 207 -5.24 -5.92 15.52
C GLY A 207 -5.17 -5.60 17.02
N MET A 208 -6.27 -5.14 17.63
CA MET A 208 -6.36 -4.92 19.07
C MET A 208 -6.54 -6.22 19.88
N TRP A 209 -6.86 -7.35 19.22
CA TRP A 209 -7.07 -8.65 19.87
C TRP A 209 -5.98 -9.66 19.51
N PRO A 210 -5.30 -10.30 20.49
CA PRO A 210 -4.22 -11.25 20.22
C PRO A 210 -4.58 -12.41 19.27
N PRO A 211 -5.76 -13.06 19.37
CA PRO A 211 -6.11 -14.13 18.42
C PRO A 211 -6.22 -13.66 16.97
N LEU A 212 -6.66 -12.41 16.75
CA LEU A 212 -6.78 -11.84 15.42
C LEU A 212 -5.42 -11.38 14.87
N MET A 213 -4.46 -11.05 15.74
CA MET A 213 -3.08 -10.82 15.33
C MET A 213 -2.42 -12.11 14.80
N GLU A 214 -2.79 -13.28 15.32
CA GLU A 214 -2.21 -14.56 14.88
C GLU A 214 -2.92 -15.16 13.66
N TRP A 215 -4.24 -14.98 13.55
CA TRP A 215 -5.07 -15.67 12.55
C TRP A 215 -5.86 -14.74 11.63
N SER A 216 -5.37 -13.53 11.37
CA SER A 216 -5.99 -12.62 10.40
C SER A 216 -4.97 -11.71 9.71
N PRO A 217 -5.37 -11.00 8.64
CA PRO A 217 -4.54 -9.98 7.99
C PRO A 217 -4.12 -8.83 8.91
N ALA A 218 -4.78 -8.65 10.05
CA ALA A 218 -4.38 -7.67 11.06
C ALA A 218 -2.95 -7.91 11.59
N GLY A 219 -2.53 -9.17 11.72
CA GLY A 219 -1.17 -9.52 12.14
C GLY A 219 -0.10 -9.02 11.17
N VAL A 220 -0.37 -9.13 9.86
CA VAL A 220 0.53 -8.64 8.81
C VAL A 220 0.55 -7.11 8.77
N LEU A 221 -0.61 -6.46 8.97
CA LEU A 221 -0.71 -5.00 9.06
C LEU A 221 0.09 -4.43 10.24
N ALA A 222 0.07 -5.11 11.39
CA ALA A 222 0.66 -4.64 12.64
C ALA A 222 2.10 -5.16 12.88
N ALA A 223 2.76 -5.70 11.85
CA ALA A 223 4.11 -6.27 11.92
C ALA A 223 5.21 -5.20 12.16
N LYS A 224 5.25 -4.65 13.38
CA LYS A 224 6.15 -3.54 13.78
C LYS A 224 7.62 -3.94 13.80
N ASP A 225 7.94 -5.16 14.22
CA ASP A 225 9.31 -5.68 14.26
C ASP A 225 9.72 -6.35 12.93
N ALA A 226 9.01 -6.00 11.85
CA ALA A 226 9.19 -6.59 10.53
C ALA A 226 9.09 -8.13 10.51
N SER A 227 8.27 -8.66 11.43
CA SER A 227 7.92 -10.07 11.58
C SER A 227 6.41 -10.20 11.76
N ALA A 228 5.85 -11.27 11.22
CA ALA A 228 4.44 -11.61 11.36
C ALA A 228 4.29 -13.12 11.60
N GLU A 229 3.27 -13.48 12.38
CA GLU A 229 2.96 -14.88 12.65
C GLU A 229 2.67 -15.65 11.34
N PRO A 230 3.17 -16.89 11.18
CA PRO A 230 2.91 -17.69 10.00
C PRO A 230 1.42 -17.88 9.69
N GLY A 231 0.58 -17.96 10.74
CA GLY A 231 -0.88 -18.01 10.62
C GLY A 231 -1.45 -16.77 9.94
N ALA A 232 -1.00 -15.58 10.34
CA ALA A 232 -1.45 -14.30 9.79
C ALA A 232 -1.06 -14.17 8.31
N ILE A 233 0.15 -14.59 7.95
CA ILE A 233 0.62 -14.65 6.56
C ILE A 233 -0.26 -15.60 5.73
N GLY A 234 -0.48 -16.82 6.24
CA GLY A 234 -1.29 -17.84 5.56
C GLY A 234 -2.74 -17.38 5.33
N VAL A 235 -3.38 -16.80 6.35
CA VAL A 235 -4.74 -16.26 6.24
C VAL A 235 -4.77 -15.06 5.27
N THR A 236 -3.76 -14.20 5.27
CA THR A 236 -3.69 -13.07 4.32
C THR A 236 -3.61 -13.55 2.87
N ILE A 237 -2.80 -14.57 2.59
CA ILE A 237 -2.72 -15.20 1.27
C ILE A 237 -4.07 -15.81 0.87
N ALA A 238 -4.74 -16.50 1.81
CA ALA A 238 -6.07 -17.05 1.56
C ALA A 238 -7.12 -15.97 1.27
N VAL A 239 -7.10 -14.85 2.00
CA VAL A 239 -7.97 -13.69 1.75
C VAL A 239 -7.71 -13.09 0.36
N ILE A 240 -6.44 -12.93 -0.03
CA ILE A 240 -6.06 -12.45 -1.38
C ILE A 240 -6.64 -13.38 -2.45
N ALA A 241 -6.41 -14.69 -2.32
CA ALA A 241 -6.89 -15.67 -3.29
C ALA A 241 -8.42 -15.69 -3.39
N ALA A 242 -9.11 -15.67 -2.25
CA ALA A 242 -10.57 -15.64 -2.19
C ALA A 242 -11.14 -14.35 -2.80
N ALA A 243 -10.58 -13.18 -2.47
CA ALA A 243 -11.02 -11.90 -3.02
C ALA A 243 -10.77 -11.80 -4.54
N ILE A 244 -9.65 -12.33 -5.04
CA ILE A 244 -9.40 -12.43 -6.49
C ILE A 244 -10.45 -13.32 -7.16
N ALA A 245 -10.71 -14.51 -6.60
CA ALA A 245 -11.71 -15.43 -7.14
C ALA A 245 -13.11 -14.80 -7.16
N LEU A 246 -13.52 -14.14 -6.07
CA LEU A 246 -14.78 -13.41 -5.97
C LEU A 246 -14.87 -12.25 -6.97
N GLY A 247 -13.79 -11.48 -7.14
CA GLY A 247 -13.73 -10.38 -8.10
C GLY A 247 -13.92 -10.84 -9.54
N ILE A 248 -13.21 -11.91 -9.94
CA ILE A 248 -13.34 -12.52 -11.26
C ILE A 248 -14.75 -13.10 -11.46
N ALA A 249 -15.26 -13.87 -10.49
CA ALA A 249 -16.58 -14.49 -10.59
C ALA A 249 -17.70 -13.44 -10.71
N SER A 250 -17.62 -12.36 -9.92
CA SER A 250 -18.60 -11.28 -9.94
C SER A 250 -18.54 -10.50 -11.25
N PHE A 251 -17.33 -10.18 -11.74
CA PHE A 251 -17.16 -9.48 -13.02
C PHE A 251 -17.63 -10.31 -14.21
N ASN A 252 -17.45 -11.63 -14.17
CA ASN A 252 -17.92 -12.54 -15.22
C ASN A 252 -19.45 -12.60 -15.32
N ARG A 253 -20.17 -12.38 -14.22
CA ARG A 253 -21.65 -12.38 -14.18
C ARG A 253 -22.26 -11.02 -14.55
N LYS A 254 -21.46 -9.96 -14.64
CA LYS A 254 -21.95 -8.60 -14.85
C LYS A 254 -22.48 -8.39 -16.27
N GLU A 255 -23.60 -7.72 -16.42
CA GLU A 255 -24.08 -7.24 -17.71
C GLU A 255 -23.34 -5.94 -18.06
N LEU A 256 -22.69 -5.90 -19.23
CA LEU A 256 -21.80 -4.82 -19.70
C LEU A 256 -22.21 -4.39 -21.11
#